data_AF-A0AB74J473-F1
#
_entry.id   AF-A0AB74J473-F1
#
_cell.length_a   1.000
_cell.length_b   1.000
_cell.length_c   1.000
_cell.angle_alpha   90.00
_cell.angle_beta   90.00
_cell.angle_gamma   90.00
#
_symmetry.space_group_name_H-M   'P 1'
#
loop_
_entity.id
_entity.type
_entity.pdbx_description
1 polymer ?
#
loop_
_entity_poly.entity_id
_entity_poly.type
_entity_poly.pdbx_seq_one_letter_code
_entity_poly.pdbx_strand_id
1 'polypeptide(L)'
;MYPSEFSWRSNPPPDLETPTITADPNFTLAIHPSYALEFTLPDTYPDTQKPHVYLSCGGDVDTSTRKRARAKLAEIVEEQEPGMEMLDLIVTLFTEYLPELTEDDASTADHSQKSGQGQHQHASKIKRVVIWSHHLLATSKRKDIQAWSKELSLSGYSRPGHPGSIFVEGDEDQVDEFIRRLKQLRWQALQVRGEETAEKRICGPGDGVLEVEGLGEIAEALKKIDADTADLFLQAMKIAKTD
;
A
#
# COMPACT_ATOMS: atom_id res chain seq x y z
N MET A 1 -9.32 9.10 4.27
CA MET A 1 -9.73 10.43 3.78
C MET A 1 -9.14 11.45 4.75
N TYR A 2 -8.40 12.43 4.25
CA TYR A 2 -7.49 13.31 5.01
C TYR A 2 -8.04 14.74 5.10
N PRO A 3 -9.00 15.04 6.01
CA PRO A 3 -9.79 16.28 5.92
C PRO A 3 -8.99 17.52 6.36
N SER A 4 -8.01 17.35 7.25
CA SER A 4 -7.15 18.41 7.77
C SER A 4 -5.96 18.76 6.87
N GLU A 5 -5.66 17.90 5.90
CA GLU A 5 -4.49 18.03 5.01
C GLU A 5 -4.86 18.55 3.62
N PHE A 6 -6.16 18.71 3.37
CA PHE A 6 -6.72 19.05 2.08
C PHE A 6 -7.09 20.53 1.98
N SER A 7 -6.67 21.20 0.92
CA SER A 7 -7.07 22.57 0.61
C SER A 7 -7.39 22.75 -0.88
N TRP A 8 -8.55 23.34 -1.17
CA TRP A 8 -8.93 23.79 -2.51
C TRP A 8 -8.19 25.08 -2.87
N ARG A 9 -7.66 25.20 -4.09
CA ARG A 9 -7.11 26.46 -4.60
C ARG A 9 -8.11 27.24 -5.45
N SER A 10 -9.03 26.54 -6.11
CA SER A 10 -10.18 27.16 -6.77
C SER A 10 -11.27 27.48 -5.75
N ASN A 11 -11.67 28.75 -5.66
CA ASN A 11 -12.84 29.15 -4.87
C ASN A 11 -14.08 28.41 -5.39
N PRO A 12 -14.84 27.67 -4.55
CA PRO A 12 -16.19 27.29 -4.94
C PRO A 12 -17.01 28.58 -5.10
N PRO A 13 -17.69 28.81 -6.23
CA PRO A 13 -18.62 29.92 -6.35
C PRO A 13 -19.70 29.81 -5.26
N PRO A 14 -20.16 30.93 -4.69
CA PRO A 14 -20.98 30.96 -3.49
C PRO A 14 -22.43 30.47 -3.68
N ASP A 15 -22.77 29.86 -4.81
CA ASP A 15 -24.14 29.45 -5.11
C ASP A 15 -24.20 28.10 -5.82
N LEU A 16 -25.01 27.20 -5.26
CA LEU A 16 -25.25 25.85 -5.74
C LEU A 16 -26.24 25.89 -6.92
N GLU A 17 -25.74 26.18 -8.11
CA GLU A 17 -26.22 25.60 -9.36
C GLU A 17 -24.97 25.35 -10.20
N THR A 18 -24.68 24.06 -10.48
CA THR A 18 -23.43 23.58 -11.10
C THR A 18 -22.92 24.53 -12.19
N PRO A 19 -21.89 25.34 -11.90
CA PRO A 19 -21.20 26.04 -12.96
C PRO A 19 -20.37 25.00 -13.69
N THR A 20 -20.41 25.04 -15.03
CA THR A 20 -19.43 24.37 -15.87
C THR A 20 -18.05 24.70 -15.30
N ILE A 21 -17.35 23.70 -14.76
CA ILE A 21 -16.00 23.86 -14.25
C ILE A 21 -15.14 24.19 -15.47
N THR A 22 -14.84 25.47 -15.70
CA THR A 22 -14.13 25.94 -16.90
C THR A 22 -12.61 25.77 -16.80
N ALA A 23 -12.12 25.24 -15.68
CA ALA A 23 -10.69 25.04 -15.42
C ALA A 23 -10.47 23.72 -14.68
N ASP A 24 -9.45 22.98 -15.11
CA ASP A 24 -9.03 21.70 -14.49
C ASP A 24 -9.02 21.80 -12.96
N PRO A 25 -9.77 20.94 -12.23
CA PRO A 25 -9.80 20.95 -10.78
C PRO A 25 -8.39 20.88 -10.19
N ASN A 26 -8.08 21.78 -9.25
CA ASN A 26 -6.79 21.80 -8.58
C ASN A 26 -6.92 21.83 -7.05
N PHE A 27 -6.08 21.05 -6.38
CA PHE A 27 -6.06 20.96 -4.93
C PHE A 27 -4.66 20.61 -4.43
N THR A 28 -4.42 20.89 -3.15
CA THR A 28 -3.15 20.62 -2.49
C THR A 28 -3.37 19.69 -1.30
N LEU A 29 -2.51 18.69 -1.17
CA LEU A 29 -2.43 17.79 -0.01
C LEU A 29 -1.10 17.96 0.70
N ALA A 30 -1.13 18.38 1.97
CA ALA A 30 0.05 18.41 2.82
C ALA A 30 0.33 17.00 3.37
N ILE A 31 1.45 16.39 2.98
CA ILE A 31 1.82 15.00 3.36
C ILE A 31 2.92 14.95 4.41
N HIS A 32 3.62 16.07 4.62
CA HIS A 32 4.70 16.24 5.59
C HIS A 32 4.89 17.74 5.85
N PRO A 33 5.42 18.18 7.02
CA PRO A 33 5.70 19.59 7.29
C PRO A 33 6.47 20.33 6.18
N SER A 34 7.36 19.62 5.50
CA SER A 34 8.21 20.16 4.43
C SER A 34 7.76 19.79 3.02
N TYR A 35 6.69 19.02 2.83
CA TYR A 35 6.26 18.53 1.50
C TYR A 35 4.73 18.56 1.31
N ALA A 36 4.30 19.09 0.16
CA ALA A 36 2.91 19.08 -0.27
C ALA A 36 2.79 18.68 -1.75
N LEU A 37 1.80 17.86 -2.07
CA LEU A 37 1.46 17.46 -3.43
C LEU A 37 0.36 18.36 -3.98
N GLU A 38 0.61 18.93 -5.15
CA GLU A 38 -0.34 19.76 -5.88
C GLU A 38 -0.87 18.98 -7.08
N PHE A 39 -2.16 18.68 -7.06
CA PHE A 39 -2.83 17.95 -8.12
C PHE A 39 -3.59 18.93 -9.01
N THR A 40 -3.50 18.71 -10.32
CA THR A 40 -4.38 19.30 -11.33
C THR A 40 -4.94 18.16 -12.18
N LEU A 41 -6.27 18.06 -12.24
CA LEU A 41 -6.96 16.96 -12.90
C LEU A 41 -7.45 17.42 -14.28
N PRO A 42 -6.90 16.91 -15.39
CA PRO A 42 -7.46 17.16 -16.71
C PRO A 42 -8.93 16.72 -16.79
N ASP A 43 -9.74 17.36 -17.62
CA ASP A 43 -11.15 16.98 -17.86
C ASP A 43 -11.36 15.51 -18.29
N THR A 44 -10.31 14.86 -18.80
CA THR A 44 -10.35 13.45 -19.22
C THR A 44 -9.66 12.51 -18.24
N TYR A 45 -9.32 12.97 -17.04
CA TYR A 45 -8.90 12.11 -15.95
C TYR A 45 -10.12 11.47 -15.29
N PRO A 46 -10.10 10.16 -14.96
CA PRO A 46 -8.96 9.25 -15.11
C PRO A 46 -8.86 8.55 -16.47
N ASP A 47 -9.86 8.71 -17.35
CA ASP A 47 -10.06 7.84 -18.52
C ASP A 47 -8.88 7.78 -19.49
N THR A 48 -8.39 8.93 -19.97
CA THR A 48 -7.35 8.99 -21.02
C THR A 48 -6.10 9.75 -20.61
N GLN A 49 -6.15 10.51 -19.53
CA GLN A 49 -5.02 11.30 -19.04
C GLN A 49 -4.75 11.01 -17.56
N LYS A 50 -3.48 11.18 -17.16
CA LYS A 50 -3.00 11.13 -15.78
C LYS A 50 -3.22 12.48 -15.10
N PRO A 51 -3.25 12.55 -13.76
CA PRO A 51 -3.25 13.84 -13.10
C PRO A 51 -1.88 14.50 -13.29
N HIS A 52 -1.86 15.83 -13.42
CA HIS A 52 -0.64 16.59 -13.28
C HIS A 52 -0.33 16.74 -11.80
N VAL A 53 0.86 16.32 -11.38
CA VAL A 53 1.27 16.37 -9.97
C VAL A 53 2.56 17.14 -9.85
N TYR A 54 2.57 18.12 -8.95
CA TYR A 54 3.75 18.91 -8.63
C TYR A 54 4.07 18.83 -7.14
N LEU A 55 5.36 18.76 -6.82
CA LEU A 55 5.85 18.74 -5.46
C LEU A 55 6.27 20.16 -5.00
N SER A 56 5.55 20.65 -4.01
CA SER A 56 5.93 21.82 -3.23
C SER A 56 6.80 21.40 -2.04
N CYS A 57 7.95 22.07 -1.88
CA CYS A 57 8.92 21.79 -0.82
C CYS A 57 9.12 23.03 0.06
N GLY A 58 9.14 22.82 1.38
CA GLY A 58 9.41 23.85 2.40
C GLY A 58 10.78 24.51 2.22
N GLY A 59 10.99 25.66 2.86
CA GLY A 59 12.23 26.44 2.76
C GLY A 59 13.47 25.72 3.33
N ASP A 60 13.24 24.77 4.22
CA ASP A 60 14.20 23.91 4.93
C ASP A 60 14.82 22.81 4.08
N VAL A 61 14.21 22.46 2.93
CA VAL A 61 14.72 21.41 2.03
C VAL A 61 15.78 21.98 1.09
N ASP A 62 16.96 21.38 1.00
CA ASP A 62 18.02 21.82 0.10
C ASP A 62 17.69 21.51 -1.38
N THR A 63 18.40 22.16 -2.30
CA THR A 63 18.12 22.04 -3.74
C THR A 63 18.32 20.63 -4.30
N SER A 64 19.28 19.87 -3.76
CA SER A 64 19.57 18.51 -4.23
C SER A 64 18.47 17.54 -3.82
N THR A 65 18.00 17.63 -2.57
CA THR A 65 16.87 16.85 -2.06
C THR A 65 15.57 17.20 -2.79
N ARG A 66 15.30 18.48 -3.05
CA ARG A 66 14.15 18.90 -3.89
C ARG A 66 14.17 18.26 -5.27
N LYS A 67 15.34 18.21 -5.92
CA LYS A 67 15.50 17.62 -7.25
C LYS A 67 15.24 16.11 -7.22
N ARG A 68 15.80 15.40 -6.23
CA ARG A 68 15.60 13.95 -6.04
C ARG A 68 14.14 13.62 -5.79
N ALA A 69 13.50 14.35 -4.87
CA ALA A 69 12.10 14.19 -4.54
C ALA A 69 11.18 14.39 -5.75
N ARG A 70 11.41 15.44 -6.56
CA ARG A 70 10.64 15.68 -7.79
C ARG A 70 10.86 14.61 -8.85
N ALA A 71 12.09 14.12 -9.00
CA ALA A 71 12.39 13.04 -9.93
C ALA A 71 11.63 11.75 -9.54
N LYS A 72 11.62 11.39 -8.25
CA LYS A 72 10.86 10.23 -7.78
C LYS A 72 9.35 10.38 -7.95
N LEU A 73 8.80 11.57 -7.68
CA LEU A 73 7.39 11.83 -7.93
C LEU A 73 7.03 11.66 -9.42
N ALA A 74 7.88 12.17 -10.32
CA ALA A 74 7.67 12.01 -11.75
C ALA A 74 7.70 10.54 -12.18
N GLU A 75 8.66 9.76 -11.66
CA GLU A 75 8.73 8.31 -11.87
C GLU A 75 7.45 7.60 -11.41
N ILE A 76 6.96 7.89 -10.19
CA ILE A 76 5.72 7.31 -9.66
C ILE A 76 4.53 7.57 -10.59
N VAL A 77 4.39 8.79 -11.12
CA VAL A 77 3.30 9.15 -12.04
C VAL A 77 3.50 8.50 -13.42
N GLU A 78 4.73 8.44 -13.91
CA GLU A 78 5.07 7.86 -15.21
C GLU A 78 4.79 6.34 -15.25
N GLU A 79 5.04 5.63 -14.15
CA GLU A 79 4.78 4.19 -14.02
C GLU A 79 3.30 3.80 -14.02
N GLN A 80 2.38 4.76 -13.80
CA GLN A 80 0.94 4.48 -13.84
C GLN A 80 0.42 4.43 -15.26
N GLU A 81 -0.70 3.75 -15.48
CA GLU A 81 -1.43 3.78 -16.76
C GLU A 81 -2.68 4.66 -16.64
N PRO A 82 -3.04 5.45 -17.67
CA PRO A 82 -4.35 6.09 -17.73
C PRO A 82 -5.49 5.06 -17.71
N GLY A 83 -6.70 5.52 -17.41
CA GLY A 83 -7.91 4.71 -17.33
C GLY A 83 -8.35 4.37 -15.90
N MET A 84 -7.68 4.91 -14.88
CA MET A 84 -7.99 4.63 -13.47
C MET A 84 -7.61 5.76 -12.50
N GLU A 85 -8.33 5.83 -11.38
CA GLU A 85 -8.08 6.78 -10.30
C GLU A 85 -6.77 6.41 -9.56
N MET A 86 -5.88 7.37 -9.35
CA MET A 86 -4.52 7.16 -8.84
C MET A 86 -4.03 8.23 -7.84
N LEU A 87 -4.91 9.11 -7.33
CA LEU A 87 -4.50 10.20 -6.44
C LEU A 87 -4.01 9.64 -5.10
N ASP A 88 -4.79 8.77 -4.45
CA ASP A 88 -4.41 8.14 -3.17
C ASP A 88 -3.16 7.27 -3.34
N LEU A 89 -2.99 6.65 -4.51
CA LEU A 89 -1.81 5.88 -4.85
C LEU A 89 -0.55 6.75 -4.89
N ILE A 90 -0.60 7.85 -5.65
CA ILE A 90 0.52 8.79 -5.78
C ILE A 90 0.88 9.36 -4.41
N VAL A 91 -0.14 9.78 -3.63
CA VAL A 91 0.04 10.27 -2.25
C VAL A 91 0.75 9.23 -1.41
N THR A 92 0.30 7.97 -1.45
CA THR A 92 0.84 6.99 -0.52
C THR A 92 2.24 6.54 -0.92
N LEU A 93 2.49 6.24 -2.20
CA LEU A 93 3.83 5.86 -2.68
C LEU A 93 4.86 6.94 -2.41
N PHE A 94 4.48 8.21 -2.62
CA PHE A 94 5.39 9.30 -2.38
C PHE A 94 5.62 9.55 -0.89
N THR A 95 4.59 9.38 -0.05
CA THR A 95 4.71 9.49 1.42
C THR A 95 5.62 8.41 1.99
N GLU A 96 5.53 7.17 1.48
CA GLU A 96 6.41 6.05 1.86
C GLU A 96 7.88 6.28 1.47
N TYR A 97 8.13 7.05 0.40
CA TYR A 97 9.48 7.41 -0.03
C TYR A 97 10.11 8.57 0.77
N LEU A 98 9.32 9.35 1.51
CA LEU A 98 9.85 10.51 2.25
C LEU A 98 10.98 10.19 3.24
N PRO A 99 10.97 9.07 4.00
CA PRO A 99 12.08 8.71 4.87
C PRO A 99 13.41 8.52 4.11
N GLU A 100 13.37 7.94 2.90
CA GLU A 100 14.56 7.71 2.06
C GLU A 100 15.23 9.03 1.62
N LEU A 101 14.48 10.14 1.56
CA LEU A 101 15.03 11.46 1.26
C LEU A 101 15.92 12.01 2.38
N THR A 102 15.77 11.51 3.61
CA THR A 102 16.48 12.01 4.80
C THR A 102 17.74 11.20 5.15
N GLU A 103 17.88 10.00 4.61
CA GLU A 103 18.97 9.06 4.96
C GLU A 103 20.22 9.18 4.06
N ASP A 104 20.23 10.11 3.11
CA ASP A 104 21.30 10.29 2.13
C ASP A 104 22.47 11.16 2.65
N ASP A 105 23.12 10.68 3.72
CA ASP A 105 24.54 10.99 3.97
C ASP A 105 25.41 9.72 4.21
N ALA A 106 24.89 8.50 3.94
CA ALA A 106 25.73 7.31 4.02
C ALA A 106 25.33 6.18 3.05
N SER A 107 26.11 6.08 1.98
CA SER A 107 26.57 4.83 1.35
C SER A 107 25.63 4.11 0.38
N THR A 108 25.94 4.29 -0.90
CA THR A 108 25.98 3.20 -1.88
C THR A 108 26.88 2.06 -1.36
N ALA A 109 26.30 0.94 -0.93
CA ALA A 109 27.00 -0.33 -0.80
C ALA A 109 26.03 -1.51 -0.96
N ASP A 110 26.21 -2.21 -2.08
CA ASP A 110 26.04 -3.64 -2.30
C ASP A 110 25.66 -4.49 -1.07
N HIS A 111 24.52 -5.19 -1.15
CA HIS A 111 24.30 -6.40 -0.36
C HIS A 111 24.00 -7.61 -1.26
N SER A 112 25.10 -8.11 -1.81
CA SER A 112 25.35 -9.50 -2.13
C SER A 112 24.85 -10.47 -1.04
N GLN A 113 24.30 -11.57 -1.55
CA GLN A 113 23.81 -12.77 -0.88
C GLN A 113 24.68 -13.28 0.26
N LYS A 114 24.04 -13.81 1.31
CA LYS A 114 24.54 -15.00 2.02
C LYS A 114 23.41 -15.96 2.34
N SER A 115 23.34 -17.01 1.52
CA SER A 115 22.85 -18.33 1.89
C SER A 115 23.68 -18.88 3.05
N GLY A 116 23.02 -19.21 4.16
CA GLY A 116 23.62 -19.89 5.29
C GLY A 116 22.55 -20.68 6.03
N GLN A 117 22.42 -21.96 5.69
CA GLN A 117 21.70 -22.95 6.50
C GLN A 117 22.36 -23.00 7.88
N GLY A 118 21.61 -22.61 8.90
CA GLY A 118 21.95 -22.79 10.30
C GLY A 118 20.66 -22.95 11.08
N GLN A 119 20.33 -24.19 11.42
CA GLN A 119 19.26 -24.52 12.36
C GLN A 119 19.59 -23.89 13.73
N HIS A 120 19.12 -22.68 13.95
CA HIS A 120 18.96 -22.14 15.29
C HIS A 120 17.50 -22.35 15.68
N GLN A 121 17.28 -23.23 16.65
CA GLN A 121 16.02 -23.30 17.41
C GLN A 121 15.89 -22.02 18.25
N HIS A 122 15.65 -20.89 17.59
CA HIS A 122 14.89 -19.82 18.22
C HIS A 122 13.44 -20.31 18.25
N ALA A 123 12.74 -20.09 19.37
CA ALA A 123 11.30 -20.26 19.39
C ALA A 123 10.73 -19.43 18.23
N SER A 124 10.27 -20.11 17.17
CA SER A 124 9.84 -19.48 15.93
C SER A 124 8.62 -18.65 16.26
N LYS A 125 8.80 -17.32 16.26
CA LYS A 125 7.68 -16.41 16.44
C LYS A 125 6.77 -16.53 15.22
N ILE A 126 5.47 -16.40 15.47
CA ILE A 126 4.47 -16.39 14.41
C ILE A 126 4.25 -14.95 14.02
N LYS A 127 4.26 -14.67 12.71
CA LYS A 127 3.99 -13.35 12.16
C LYS A 127 2.65 -13.38 11.43
N ARG A 128 1.85 -12.33 11.63
CA ARG A 128 0.59 -12.09 10.93
C ARG A 128 0.69 -10.80 10.16
N VAL A 129 0.27 -10.82 8.90
CA VAL A 129 0.39 -9.65 8.02
C VAL A 129 -0.87 -9.44 7.21
N VAL A 130 -1.29 -8.18 7.14
CA VAL A 130 -2.36 -7.70 6.28
C VAL A 130 -1.72 -6.92 5.13
N ILE A 131 -1.92 -7.39 3.92
CA ILE A 131 -1.40 -6.81 2.69
C ILE A 131 -2.58 -6.26 1.88
N TRP A 132 -2.50 -5.00 1.51
CA TRP A 132 -3.40 -4.35 0.59
C TRP A 132 -2.75 -4.26 -0.79
N SER A 133 -3.55 -4.43 -1.83
CA SER A 133 -3.14 -4.14 -3.21
C SER A 133 -4.22 -3.33 -3.90
N HIS A 134 -3.83 -2.48 -4.83
CA HIS A 134 -4.81 -1.73 -5.61
C HIS A 134 -5.72 -2.69 -6.41
N HIS A 135 -5.14 -3.73 -7.03
CA HIS A 135 -5.86 -4.79 -7.71
C HIS A 135 -5.23 -6.17 -7.50
N LEU A 136 -6.05 -7.16 -7.17
CA LEU A 136 -5.71 -8.58 -7.20
C LEU A 136 -6.57 -9.33 -8.23
N LEU A 137 -6.57 -8.87 -9.48
CA LEU A 137 -7.35 -9.50 -10.57
C LEU A 137 -6.52 -10.50 -11.39
N ALA A 138 -5.22 -10.26 -11.53
CA ALA A 138 -4.33 -11.06 -12.37
C ALA A 138 -4.29 -12.51 -11.89
N THR A 139 -4.68 -13.43 -12.76
CA THR A 139 -4.75 -14.88 -12.45
C THR A 139 -3.38 -15.48 -12.16
N SER A 140 -2.31 -14.95 -12.74
CA SER A 140 -0.93 -15.33 -12.42
C SER A 140 -0.61 -15.06 -10.96
N LYS A 141 -0.82 -13.83 -10.48
CA LYS A 141 -0.57 -13.45 -9.08
C LYS A 141 -1.38 -14.28 -8.10
N ARG A 142 -2.64 -14.56 -8.42
CA ARG A 142 -3.52 -15.42 -7.59
C ARG A 142 -2.97 -16.85 -7.47
N LYS A 143 -2.49 -17.42 -8.58
CA LYS A 143 -1.82 -18.73 -8.59
C LYS A 143 -0.53 -18.71 -7.78
N ASP A 144 0.28 -17.66 -7.93
CA ASP A 144 1.54 -17.51 -7.20
C ASP A 144 1.28 -17.42 -5.68
N ILE A 145 0.29 -16.63 -5.25
CA ILE A 145 -0.15 -16.54 -3.84
C ILE A 145 -0.52 -17.91 -3.28
N GLN A 146 -1.36 -18.67 -3.98
CA GLN A 146 -1.77 -20.01 -3.53
C GLN A 146 -0.60 -21.01 -3.52
N ALA A 147 0.29 -20.96 -4.51
CA ALA A 147 1.42 -21.86 -4.60
C ALA A 147 2.46 -21.57 -3.50
N TRP A 148 2.88 -20.31 -3.36
CA TRP A 148 3.90 -19.93 -2.39
C TRP A 148 3.41 -20.02 -0.95
N SER A 149 2.13 -19.74 -0.68
CA SER A 149 1.60 -19.92 0.68
C SER A 149 1.66 -21.37 1.13
N LYS A 150 1.37 -22.33 0.24
CA LYS A 150 1.53 -23.76 0.54
C LYS A 150 2.99 -24.17 0.68
N GLU A 151 3.84 -23.70 -0.23
CA GLU A 151 5.29 -23.97 -0.20
C GLU A 151 5.92 -23.53 1.13
N LEU A 152 5.54 -22.34 1.60
CA LEU A 152 6.06 -21.70 2.81
C LEU A 152 5.27 -22.08 4.07
N SER A 153 4.36 -23.06 3.97
CA SER A 153 3.50 -23.52 5.08
C SER A 153 2.78 -22.37 5.80
N LEU A 154 2.22 -21.43 5.04
CA LEU A 154 1.45 -20.29 5.52
C LEU A 154 -0.05 -20.59 5.48
N SER A 155 -0.79 -20.00 6.40
CA SER A 155 -2.25 -20.00 6.42
C SER A 155 -2.77 -18.59 6.20
N GLY A 156 -4.01 -18.44 5.71
CA GLY A 156 -4.67 -17.14 5.67
C GLY A 156 -5.71 -17.04 4.59
N TYR A 157 -5.98 -15.81 4.16
CA TYR A 157 -7.06 -15.50 3.22
C TYR A 157 -6.59 -14.51 2.16
N SER A 158 -7.10 -14.63 0.94
CA SER A 158 -6.92 -13.62 -0.09
C SER A 158 -8.26 -13.28 -0.73
N ARG A 159 -8.47 -12.00 -1.02
CA ARG A 159 -9.64 -11.50 -1.72
C ARG A 159 -9.19 -10.86 -3.03
N PRO A 160 -9.44 -11.51 -4.18
CA PRO A 160 -9.31 -10.91 -5.49
C PRO A 160 -10.28 -9.74 -5.66
N GLY A 161 -9.87 -8.72 -6.41
CA GLY A 161 -10.73 -7.58 -6.76
C GLY A 161 -10.07 -6.23 -6.55
N HIS A 162 -10.92 -5.21 -6.41
CA HIS A 162 -10.57 -3.82 -6.10
C HIS A 162 -11.25 -3.41 -4.76
N PRO A 163 -10.50 -3.03 -3.73
CA PRO A 163 -9.07 -3.34 -3.56
C PRO A 163 -8.84 -4.86 -3.42
N GLY A 164 -7.64 -5.31 -3.74
CA GLY A 164 -7.20 -6.67 -3.39
C GLY A 164 -6.69 -6.72 -1.95
N SER A 165 -6.91 -7.84 -1.26
CA SER A 165 -6.43 -8.01 0.12
C SER A 165 -5.85 -9.41 0.32
N ILE A 166 -4.80 -9.51 1.12
CA ILE A 166 -4.17 -10.77 1.49
C ILE A 166 -3.87 -10.69 2.99
N PHE A 167 -4.39 -11.63 3.76
CA PHE A 167 -4.00 -11.90 5.13
C PHE A 167 -3.16 -13.19 5.15
N VAL A 168 -2.00 -13.16 5.80
CA VAL A 168 -1.15 -14.34 5.99
C VAL A 168 -0.69 -14.47 7.42
N GLU A 169 -0.58 -15.72 7.86
CA GLU A 169 0.00 -16.15 9.13
C GLU A 169 0.96 -17.31 8.91
N GLY A 170 2.10 -17.28 9.58
CA GLY A 170 3.03 -18.39 9.65
C GLY A 170 4.29 -18.04 10.43
N ASP A 171 5.33 -18.83 10.24
CA ASP A 171 6.63 -18.54 10.87
C ASP A 171 7.19 -17.24 10.28
N GLU A 172 7.79 -16.41 11.13
CA GLU A 172 8.23 -15.05 10.79
C GLU A 172 9.08 -14.99 9.51
N ASP A 173 10.06 -15.89 9.39
CA ASP A 173 10.95 -16.02 8.24
C ASP A 173 10.22 -16.42 6.95
N GLN A 174 9.22 -17.29 7.06
CA GLN A 174 8.42 -17.75 5.93
C GLN A 174 7.45 -16.66 5.45
N VAL A 175 6.88 -15.89 6.38
CA VAL A 175 6.02 -14.74 6.06
C VAL A 175 6.83 -13.64 5.37
N ASP A 176 8.03 -13.34 5.87
CA ASP A 176 8.92 -12.34 5.26
C ASP A 176 9.38 -12.75 3.86
N GLU A 177 9.70 -14.04 3.65
CA GLU A 177 10.01 -14.58 2.34
C GLU A 177 8.81 -14.48 1.37
N PHE A 178 7.59 -14.76 1.85
CA PHE A 178 6.38 -14.61 1.04
C PHE A 178 6.15 -13.16 0.62
N ILE A 179 6.32 -12.21 1.55
CA ILE A 179 6.20 -10.76 1.27
C ILE A 179 7.27 -10.33 0.27
N ARG A 180 8.51 -10.81 0.42
CA ARG A 180 9.61 -10.53 -0.51
C ARG A 180 9.27 -10.99 -1.93
N ARG A 181 8.76 -12.20 -2.11
CA ARG A 181 8.31 -12.72 -3.42
C ARG A 181 7.14 -11.91 -3.98
N LEU A 182 6.16 -11.58 -3.14
CA LEU A 182 5.01 -10.76 -3.53
C LEU A 182 5.46 -9.40 -4.06
N LYS A 183 6.35 -8.69 -3.35
CA LYS A 183 6.86 -7.37 -3.75
C LYS A 183 7.62 -7.39 -5.08
N GLN A 184 8.14 -8.54 -5.51
CA GLN A 184 8.83 -8.70 -6.81
C GLN A 184 7.88 -8.87 -7.99
N LEU A 185 6.59 -9.12 -7.75
CA LEU A 185 5.59 -9.14 -8.82
C LEU A 185 5.26 -7.70 -9.27
N ARG A 186 4.82 -7.55 -10.52
CA ARG A 186 4.41 -6.24 -11.04
C ARG A 186 3.06 -5.82 -10.46
N TRP A 187 3.03 -4.90 -9.50
CA TRP A 187 1.82 -4.29 -8.95
C TRP A 187 1.65 -2.85 -9.42
N GLN A 188 0.40 -2.37 -9.47
CA GLN A 188 0.15 -0.93 -9.51
C GLN A 188 0.40 -0.31 -8.12
N ALA A 189 -0.01 -1.04 -7.08
CA ALA A 189 0.29 -0.74 -5.69
C ALA A 189 0.22 -2.02 -4.87
N LEU A 190 1.12 -2.15 -3.90
CA LEU A 190 1.12 -3.21 -2.89
C LEU A 190 1.68 -2.63 -1.59
N GLN A 191 0.95 -2.82 -0.49
CA GLN A 191 1.31 -2.28 0.81
C GLN A 191 1.10 -3.32 1.89
N VAL A 192 2.06 -3.41 2.80
CA VAL A 192 1.84 -4.08 4.07
C VAL A 192 1.24 -3.04 5.02
N ARG A 193 0.01 -3.27 5.46
CA ARG A 193 -0.77 -2.27 6.25
C ARG A 193 -0.98 -2.66 7.71
N GLY A 194 -0.69 -3.90 8.08
CA GLY A 194 -0.76 -4.36 9.46
C GLY A 194 0.18 -5.53 9.65
N GLU A 195 0.92 -5.50 10.76
CA GLU A 195 1.82 -6.58 11.16
C GLU A 195 1.68 -6.82 12.66
N GLU A 196 1.67 -8.09 13.06
CA GLU A 196 1.66 -8.51 14.46
C GLU A 196 2.56 -9.73 14.61
N THR A 197 3.19 -9.85 15.78
CA THR A 197 3.93 -11.05 16.18
C THR A 197 3.23 -11.74 17.34
N ALA A 198 3.09 -13.05 17.26
CA ALA A 198 2.42 -13.91 18.23
C ALA A 198 3.26 -15.15 18.57
N GLU A 199 2.91 -15.82 19.67
CA GLU A 199 3.57 -17.07 20.08
C GLU A 199 3.01 -18.30 19.36
N LYS A 200 1.78 -18.23 18.83
CA LYS A 200 1.05 -19.38 18.28
C LYS A 200 0.22 -19.00 17.06
N ARG A 201 0.10 -19.98 16.15
CA ARG A 201 -0.79 -19.91 14.98
C ARG A 201 -2.24 -20.06 15.40
N ILE A 202 -3.13 -19.35 14.70
CA ILE A 202 -4.58 -19.40 14.91
C ILE A 202 -5.35 -19.77 13.63
N CYS A 203 -4.75 -19.60 12.44
CA CYS A 203 -5.37 -19.87 11.14
C CYS A 203 -5.11 -21.28 10.60
N GLY A 204 -4.59 -22.18 11.43
CA GLY A 204 -4.34 -23.59 11.09
C GLY A 204 -2.86 -23.92 10.83
N PRO A 205 -2.58 -25.12 10.30
CA PRO A 205 -1.22 -25.68 10.25
C PRO A 205 -0.38 -25.16 9.08
N GLY A 206 -0.91 -24.32 8.19
CA GLY A 206 -0.21 -23.85 6.99
C GLY A 206 -0.67 -24.50 5.69
N ASP A 207 -1.97 -24.77 5.52
CA ASP A 207 -2.53 -25.45 4.33
C ASP A 207 -2.62 -24.55 3.07
N GLY A 208 -2.07 -23.33 3.17
CA GLY A 208 -2.12 -22.30 2.14
C GLY A 208 -3.14 -21.21 2.44
N VAL A 209 -3.09 -20.17 1.60
CA VAL A 209 -4.04 -19.07 1.63
C VAL A 209 -5.32 -19.45 0.88
N LEU A 210 -6.47 -19.31 1.56
CA LEU A 210 -7.78 -19.54 0.97
C LEU A 210 -8.26 -18.29 0.22
N GLU A 211 -8.75 -18.48 -0.99
CA GLU A 211 -9.37 -17.38 -1.74
C GLU A 211 -10.84 -17.22 -1.35
N VAL A 212 -11.27 -15.99 -1.07
CA VAL A 212 -12.63 -15.62 -0.66
C VAL A 212 -13.17 -14.47 -1.51
N GLU A 213 -14.48 -14.26 -1.51
CA GLU A 213 -15.13 -13.31 -2.42
C GLU A 213 -15.13 -11.86 -1.86
N GLY A 214 -15.26 -11.73 -0.53
CA GLY A 214 -15.47 -10.45 0.13
C GLY A 214 -14.48 -10.15 1.27
N LEU A 215 -14.22 -8.86 1.50
CA LEU A 215 -13.43 -8.42 2.68
C LEU A 215 -14.16 -8.74 3.99
N GLY A 216 -15.49 -8.68 3.99
CA GLY A 216 -16.31 -9.05 5.14
C GLY A 216 -16.17 -10.53 5.51
N GLU A 217 -15.98 -11.41 4.53
CA GLU A 217 -15.77 -12.84 4.76
C GLU A 217 -14.43 -13.09 5.49
N ILE A 218 -13.36 -12.37 5.11
CA ILE A 218 -12.08 -12.41 5.83
C ILE A 218 -12.27 -11.92 7.27
N ALA A 219 -12.90 -10.76 7.45
CA ALA A 219 -13.09 -10.18 8.78
C ALA A 219 -13.93 -11.10 9.69
N GLU A 220 -15.01 -11.70 9.18
CA GLU A 220 -15.82 -12.66 9.93
C GLU A 220 -15.06 -13.95 10.24
N ALA A 221 -14.28 -14.48 9.29
CA ALA A 221 -13.47 -15.67 9.50
C ALA A 221 -12.42 -15.44 10.59
N LEU A 222 -11.71 -14.30 10.55
CA LEU A 222 -10.75 -13.92 11.58
C LEU A 222 -11.44 -13.71 12.94
N LYS A 223 -12.58 -13.01 12.98
CA LYS A 223 -13.31 -12.72 14.22
C LYS A 223 -13.79 -13.99 14.94
N LYS A 224 -14.11 -15.05 14.20
CA LYS A 224 -14.49 -16.36 14.78
C LYS A 224 -13.31 -17.07 15.46
N ILE A 225 -12.09 -16.74 15.05
CA ILE A 225 -10.85 -17.35 15.54
C ILE A 225 -10.27 -16.50 16.67
N ASP A 226 -10.09 -15.20 16.41
CA ASP A 226 -9.47 -14.23 17.31
C ASP A 226 -9.95 -12.81 17.00
N ALA A 227 -10.46 -12.11 18.02
CA ALA A 227 -11.04 -10.78 17.85
C ALA A 227 -9.97 -9.71 17.55
N ASP A 228 -8.80 -9.82 18.17
CA ASP A 228 -7.72 -8.84 18.01
C ASP A 228 -7.13 -8.89 16.60
N THR A 229 -6.98 -10.08 16.03
CA THR A 229 -6.56 -10.28 14.63
C THR A 229 -7.59 -9.72 13.65
N ALA A 230 -8.89 -9.85 13.93
CA ALA A 230 -9.93 -9.24 13.11
C ALA A 230 -9.87 -7.71 13.15
N ASP A 231 -9.60 -7.15 14.34
CA ASP A 231 -9.43 -5.72 14.52
C ASP A 231 -8.19 -5.19 13.79
N LEU A 232 -7.06 -5.91 13.85
CA LEU A 232 -5.88 -5.63 13.04
C LEU A 232 -6.22 -5.57 11.55
N PHE A 233 -6.97 -6.56 11.05
CA PHE A 233 -7.39 -6.61 9.65
C PHE A 233 -8.28 -5.43 9.25
N LEU A 234 -9.30 -5.11 10.04
CA LEU A 234 -10.22 -4.01 9.76
C LEU A 234 -9.51 -2.66 9.77
N GLN A 235 -8.62 -2.42 10.74
CA GLN A 235 -7.81 -1.21 10.83
C GLN A 235 -6.86 -1.09 9.62
N ALA A 236 -6.13 -2.16 9.29
CA ALA A 236 -5.21 -2.18 8.16
C ALA A 236 -5.93 -1.95 6.83
N MET A 237 -7.14 -2.46 6.67
CA MET A 237 -7.97 -2.24 5.48
C MET A 237 -8.75 -0.93 5.49
N LYS A 238 -8.65 -0.12 6.55
CA LYS A 238 -9.39 1.13 6.76
C LYS A 238 -10.91 0.95 6.63
N ILE A 239 -11.43 -0.20 7.06
CA ILE A 239 -12.86 -0.52 7.04
C ILE A 239 -13.47 -0.01 8.35
N ALA A 240 -14.50 0.84 8.27
CA ALA A 240 -15.22 1.29 9.45
C ALA A 240 -15.88 0.10 10.16
N LYS A 241 -15.72 -0.01 11.49
CA LYS A 241 -16.49 -0.97 12.29
C LYS A 241 -17.96 -0.63 12.12
N THR A 242 -18.75 -1.59 11.65
CA THR A 242 -20.21 -1.48 11.75
C THR A 242 -20.54 -1.91 13.17
N ASP A 243 -20.82 -0.91 14.02
CA ASP A 243 -21.34 -1.12 15.39
C ASP A 243 -22.72 -1.81 15.38
#